data_AF-A0A7Y5WTS5-F1
#
_entry.id   AF-A0A7Y5WTS5-F1
#
_cell.length_a   1.000
_cell.length_b   1.000
_cell.length_c   1.000
_cell.angle_alpha   90.00
_cell.angle_beta   90.00
_cell.angle_gamma   90.00
#
_symmetry.space_group_name_H-M   'P 1'
#
loop_
_entity.id
_entity.type
_entity.pdbx_description
1 polymer ?
#
loop_
_entity_poly.entity_id
_entity_poly.type
_entity_poly.pdbx_seq_one_letter_code
_entity_poly.pdbx_strand_id
1 'polypeptide(L)'
;MKKNGFTLVELLIVVAIIAAIAAIATPGLLRARIAGNEASAIASLRAIGSAQATFSRSCGNGLYAGSLDILGTGPSGSEPFVSVDLGGAPTAIKSGYAISLSGTEASGAAACNGTTTLTTGFHAWADPVSATSGVRYFGSNTTSTIWQASSSLGGMSDTATPSAGTPIQ
;
A
#
# COMPACT_ATOMS: atom_id res chain seq x y z
N MET A 1 30.13 -39.15 37.58
CA MET A 1 28.78 -38.60 37.30
C MET A 1 28.29 -39.23 36.00
N LYS A 2 27.27 -40.10 36.05
CA LYS A 2 26.72 -40.76 34.85
C LYS A 2 25.89 -39.70 34.10
N LYS A 3 26.24 -39.40 32.85
CA LYS A 3 25.39 -38.56 32.00
C LYS A 3 24.27 -39.44 31.46
N ASN A 4 23.04 -39.17 31.86
CA ASN A 4 21.86 -39.79 31.25
C ASN A 4 21.70 -39.15 29.86
N GLY A 5 21.99 -39.92 28.81
CA GLY A 5 21.79 -39.50 27.43
C GLY A 5 20.32 -39.61 27.04
N PHE A 6 19.86 -38.69 26.19
CA PHE A 6 18.54 -38.73 25.56
C PHE A 6 18.42 -39.96 24.66
N THR A 7 17.28 -40.66 24.66
CA THR A 7 17.07 -41.78 23.73
C THR A 7 16.69 -41.27 22.34
N LEU A 8 17.08 -42.03 21.30
CA LEU A 8 16.68 -41.75 19.91
C LEU A 8 15.16 -41.74 19.73
N VAL A 9 14.45 -42.60 20.47
CA VAL A 9 12.98 -42.69 20.42
C VAL A 9 12.32 -41.44 21.00
N GLU A 10 12.82 -40.92 22.13
CA GLU A 10 12.31 -39.67 22.70
C GLU A 10 12.47 -38.50 21.73
N LEU A 11 13.60 -38.42 21.03
CA LEU A 11 13.84 -37.34 20.07
C LEU A 11 12.95 -37.46 18.82
N LEU A 12 12.68 -38.69 18.36
CA LEU A 12 11.78 -38.93 17.22
C LEU A 12 10.33 -38.52 17.51
N ILE A 13 9.81 -38.83 18.70
CA ILE A 13 8.43 -38.47 19.07
C ILE A 13 8.29 -36.94 19.18
N VAL A 14 9.30 -36.26 19.74
CA VAL A 14 9.29 -34.80 19.87
C VAL A 14 9.24 -34.13 18.49
N VAL A 15 10.10 -34.57 17.55
CA VAL A 15 10.12 -34.01 16.19
C VAL A 15 8.80 -34.29 15.46
N ALA A 16 8.20 -35.47 15.64
CA ALA A 16 6.91 -35.82 15.05
C ALA A 16 5.77 -34.90 15.54
N ILE A 17 5.71 -34.60 16.83
CA ILE A 17 4.69 -33.70 17.39
C ILE A 17 4.89 -32.27 16.88
N ILE A 18 6.12 -31.77 16.86
CA ILE A 18 6.42 -30.42 16.33
C ILE A 18 6.04 -30.32 14.84
N ALA A 19 6.34 -31.35 14.05
CA ALA A 19 5.98 -31.41 12.63
C ALA A 19 4.46 -31.38 12.41
N ALA A 20 3.69 -32.10 13.23
CA ALA A 20 2.23 -32.10 13.17
C ALA A 20 1.63 -30.72 13.48
N ILE A 21 2.13 -30.03 14.52
CA ILE A 21 1.68 -28.68 14.88
C ILE A 21 2.04 -27.68 13.77
N ALA A 22 3.27 -27.74 13.26
CA ALA A 22 3.75 -26.85 12.20
C ALA A 22 2.92 -26.99 10.91
N ALA A 23 2.53 -28.21 10.54
CA ALA A 23 1.70 -28.45 9.36
C ALA A 23 0.33 -27.76 9.44
N ILE A 24 -0.29 -27.72 10.62
CA ILE A 24 -1.59 -27.05 10.84
C ILE A 24 -1.43 -25.53 10.92
N ALA A 25 -0.35 -25.06 11.56
CA ALA A 25 -0.12 -23.63 11.79
C ALA A 25 0.29 -22.86 10.52
N THR A 26 1.08 -23.47 9.65
CA THR A 26 1.63 -22.82 8.45
C THR A 26 0.57 -22.19 7.52
N PRO A 27 -0.52 -22.87 7.13
CA PRO A 27 -1.55 -22.25 6.27
C PRO A 27 -2.26 -21.07 6.95
N GLY A 28 -2.46 -21.14 8.26
CA GLY A 28 -3.05 -20.04 9.05
C GLY A 28 -2.14 -18.82 9.06
N LEU A 29 -0.83 -19.02 9.25
CA LEU A 29 0.17 -17.94 9.25
C LEU A 29 0.23 -17.23 7.89
N LEU A 30 0.16 -17.96 6.78
CA LEU A 30 0.15 -17.37 5.43
C LEU A 30 -1.08 -16.48 5.22
N ARG A 31 -2.27 -16.93 5.62
CA ARG A 31 -3.50 -16.12 5.53
C ARG A 31 -3.43 -14.87 6.40
N ALA A 32 -2.90 -15.00 7.62
CA ALA A 32 -2.72 -13.87 8.53
C ALA A 32 -1.75 -12.82 7.95
N ARG A 33 -0.66 -13.27 7.32
CA ARG A 33 0.29 -12.39 6.65
C ARG A 33 -0.35 -11.65 5.46
N ILE A 34 -1.11 -12.36 4.62
CA ILE A 34 -1.84 -11.75 3.50
C ILE A 34 -2.82 -10.68 4.03
N ALA A 35 -3.63 -10.99 5.03
CA ALA A 35 -4.55 -10.02 5.62
C ALA A 35 -3.82 -8.79 6.21
N GLY A 36 -2.66 -8.98 6.83
CA GLY A 36 -1.82 -7.88 7.33
C GLY A 36 -1.26 -6.99 6.21
N ASN A 37 -0.83 -7.61 5.11
CA ASN A 37 -0.37 -6.88 3.93
C ASN A 37 -1.51 -6.08 3.27
N GLU A 38 -2.69 -6.68 3.12
CA GLU A 38 -3.90 -6.01 2.62
C GLU A 38 -4.29 -4.82 3.51
N ALA A 39 -4.26 -4.99 4.84
CA ALA A 39 -4.51 -3.90 5.78
C ALA A 39 -3.48 -2.76 5.65
N SER A 40 -2.20 -3.09 5.45
CA SER A 40 -1.14 -2.11 5.20
C SER A 40 -1.38 -1.34 3.90
N ALA A 41 -1.81 -2.01 2.83
CA ALA A 41 -2.12 -1.37 1.55
C ALA A 41 -3.27 -0.36 1.69
N ILE A 42 -4.35 -0.75 2.37
CA ILE A 42 -5.48 0.14 2.65
C ILE A 42 -5.04 1.34 3.51
N ALA A 43 -4.19 1.11 4.52
CA ALA A 43 -3.66 2.20 5.35
C ALA A 43 -2.81 3.19 4.53
N SER A 44 -1.99 2.68 3.60
CA SER A 44 -1.22 3.53 2.68
C SER A 44 -2.12 4.36 1.77
N LEU A 45 -3.21 3.80 1.23
CA LEU A 45 -4.17 4.57 0.43
C LEU A 45 -4.83 5.70 1.24
N ARG A 46 -5.17 5.46 2.52
CA ARG A 46 -5.68 6.53 3.41
C ARG A 46 -4.63 7.62 3.66
N ALA A 47 -3.38 7.24 3.87
CA ALA A 47 -2.28 8.18 4.04
C ALA A 47 -2.08 9.04 2.78
N ILE A 48 -2.15 8.43 1.60
CA ILE A 48 -2.06 9.13 0.31
C ILE A 48 -3.22 10.10 0.14
N GLY A 49 -4.47 9.70 0.41
CA GLY A 49 -5.62 10.61 0.33
C GLY A 49 -5.49 11.82 1.25
N SER A 50 -4.99 11.61 2.47
CA SER A 50 -4.72 12.69 3.43
C SER A 50 -3.60 13.62 2.97
N ALA A 51 -2.52 13.05 2.42
CA ALA A 51 -1.40 13.78 1.85
C ALA A 51 -1.84 14.62 0.64
N GLN A 52 -2.67 14.07 -0.26
CA GLN A 52 -3.24 14.77 -1.39
C GLN A 52 -4.13 15.94 -0.97
N ALA A 53 -4.99 15.74 0.04
CA ALA A 53 -5.82 16.81 0.57
C ALA A 53 -4.97 17.94 1.18
N THR A 54 -3.87 17.60 1.85
CA THR A 54 -2.94 18.58 2.42
C THR A 54 -2.18 19.32 1.32
N PHE A 55 -1.59 18.57 0.38
CA PHE A 55 -0.87 19.11 -0.77
C PHE A 55 -1.74 20.09 -1.56
N SER A 56 -2.97 19.70 -1.92
CA SER A 56 -3.89 20.56 -2.67
C SER A 56 -4.18 21.87 -1.96
N ARG A 57 -4.34 21.85 -0.64
CA ARG A 57 -4.65 23.05 0.17
C ARG A 57 -3.45 23.95 0.42
N SER A 58 -2.28 23.38 0.67
CA SER A 58 -1.11 24.15 1.15
C SER A 58 -0.03 24.38 0.10
N CYS A 59 -0.05 23.64 -1.01
CA CYS A 59 1.07 23.62 -1.96
C CYS A 59 0.63 23.65 -3.42
N GLY A 60 -0.38 22.86 -3.79
CA GLY A 60 -0.82 22.60 -5.17
C GLY A 60 -1.82 23.62 -5.72
N ASN A 61 -2.13 24.70 -5.00
CA ASN A 61 -3.08 25.73 -5.43
C ASN A 61 -4.46 25.17 -5.81
N GLY A 62 -4.96 24.19 -5.05
CA GLY A 62 -6.20 23.47 -5.34
C GLY A 62 -6.05 22.26 -6.26
N LEU A 63 -4.88 22.07 -6.89
CA LEU A 63 -4.55 20.89 -7.70
C LEU A 63 -3.89 19.79 -6.86
N TYR A 64 -3.90 18.57 -7.38
CA TYR A 64 -3.34 17.39 -6.73
C TYR A 64 -1.95 17.07 -7.28
N ALA A 65 -1.18 16.28 -6.54
CA ALA A 65 0.11 15.79 -7.00
C ALA A 65 -0.09 14.67 -8.03
N GLY A 66 0.59 14.75 -9.17
CA GLY A 66 0.46 13.76 -10.25
C GLY A 66 1.20 12.44 -10.04
N SER A 67 2.06 12.35 -9.04
CA SER A 67 2.81 11.13 -8.72
C SER A 67 3.21 11.09 -7.24
N LEU A 68 3.58 9.89 -6.76
CA LEU A 68 3.80 9.65 -5.34
C LEU A 68 5.09 10.32 -4.81
N ASP A 69 6.12 10.42 -5.65
CA ASP A 69 7.37 11.11 -5.34
C ASP A 69 7.21 12.63 -5.18
N ILE A 70 6.20 13.22 -5.82
CA ILE A 70 5.85 14.63 -5.60
C ILE A 70 5.31 14.84 -4.18
N LEU A 71 4.55 13.89 -3.63
CA LEU A 71 4.12 13.94 -2.22
C LEU A 71 5.29 13.70 -1.25
N GLY A 72 6.33 12.98 -1.69
CA GLY A 72 7.57 12.76 -0.96
C GLY A 72 8.54 13.94 -0.99
N THR A 73 8.23 15.01 -1.72
CA THR A 73 9.05 16.22 -1.79
C THR A 73 8.32 17.39 -1.16
N GLY A 74 8.74 17.75 0.06
CA GLY A 74 8.24 18.94 0.75
C GLY A 74 8.75 20.24 0.08
N PRO A 75 8.10 21.39 0.33
CA PRO A 75 8.66 22.69 -0.04
C PRO A 75 10.03 22.89 0.59
N SER A 76 10.93 23.63 -0.07
CA SER A 76 12.34 23.82 0.31
C SER A 76 12.59 23.85 1.83
N GLY A 77 13.12 22.75 2.38
CA GLY A 77 13.47 22.61 3.79
C GLY A 77 12.34 22.21 4.75
N SER A 78 11.18 21.82 4.25
CA SER A 78 10.02 21.34 5.02
C SER A 78 9.84 19.83 4.91
N GLU A 79 9.12 19.27 5.87
CA GLU A 79 8.77 17.84 5.87
C GLU A 79 7.90 17.48 4.66
N PRO A 80 8.06 16.26 4.09
CA PRO A 80 7.23 15.78 3.00
C PRO A 80 5.77 15.53 3.43
N PHE A 81 4.86 15.51 2.46
CA PHE A 81 3.43 15.28 2.70
C PHE A 81 3.10 13.82 3.02
N VAL A 82 3.98 12.91 2.60
CA VAL A 82 3.90 11.48 2.89
C VAL A 82 5.27 10.96 3.34
N SER A 83 5.29 9.88 4.10
CA SER A 83 6.52 9.26 4.57
C SER A 83 7.39 8.75 3.41
N VAL A 84 8.71 8.71 3.63
CA VAL A 84 9.70 8.32 2.60
C VAL A 84 9.50 6.91 2.04
N ASP A 85 8.89 6.00 2.80
CA ASP A 85 8.57 4.65 2.32
C ASP A 85 7.46 4.62 1.26
N LEU A 86 6.66 5.68 1.17
CA LEU A 86 5.69 5.88 0.10
C LEU A 86 6.21 6.89 -0.92
N GLY A 87 6.69 8.06 -0.47
CA GLY A 87 7.09 9.17 -1.33
C GLY A 87 8.50 9.11 -1.91
N GLY A 88 9.28 8.05 -1.67
CA GLY A 88 10.65 7.96 -2.18
C GLY A 88 10.76 7.71 -3.69
N ALA A 89 9.67 7.29 -4.34
CA ALA A 89 9.61 6.91 -5.75
C ALA A 89 8.17 7.04 -6.29
N PRO A 90 7.95 7.12 -7.62
CA PRO A 90 6.61 7.19 -8.21
C PRO A 90 5.75 5.95 -7.92
N THR A 91 6.41 4.81 -7.66
CA THR A 91 5.78 3.57 -7.18
C THR A 91 6.51 3.08 -5.95
N ALA A 92 5.79 2.92 -4.84
CA ALA A 92 6.32 2.39 -3.59
C ALA A 92 6.04 0.90 -3.46
N ILE A 93 7.00 0.14 -2.94
CA ILE A 93 6.76 -1.26 -2.53
C ILE A 93 6.66 -1.31 -1.02
N LYS A 94 5.48 -1.61 -0.49
CA LYS A 94 5.24 -1.70 0.96
C LYS A 94 4.42 -2.93 1.30
N SER A 95 4.91 -3.73 2.24
CA SER A 95 4.21 -4.94 2.72
C SER A 95 3.78 -5.88 1.57
N GLY A 96 4.59 -5.97 0.51
CA GLY A 96 4.30 -6.81 -0.66
C GLY A 96 3.22 -6.28 -1.59
N TYR A 97 2.87 -5.00 -1.49
CA TYR A 97 2.04 -4.26 -2.45
C TYR A 97 2.85 -3.20 -3.18
N ALA A 98 2.63 -3.09 -4.49
CA ALA A 98 3.07 -1.97 -5.31
C ALA A 98 2.00 -0.89 -5.29
N ILE A 99 2.36 0.28 -4.80
CA ILE A 99 1.45 1.40 -4.55
C ILE A 99 1.85 2.55 -5.46
N SER A 100 0.90 3.02 -6.25
CA SER A 100 1.12 4.07 -7.24
C SER A 100 -0.01 5.09 -7.20
N LEU A 101 0.23 6.23 -7.83
CA LEU A 101 -0.64 7.39 -7.86
C LEU A 101 -0.51 8.03 -9.24
N SER A 102 -1.63 8.43 -9.81
CA SER A 102 -1.68 9.26 -11.02
C SER A 102 -2.96 10.09 -11.05
N GLY A 103 -3.11 10.93 -12.06
CA GLY A 103 -4.32 11.70 -12.27
C GLY A 103 -4.33 12.40 -13.62
N THR A 104 -5.45 13.06 -13.92
CA THR A 104 -5.60 13.84 -15.14
C THR A 104 -4.79 15.12 -15.05
N GLU A 105 -3.74 15.21 -15.88
CA GLU A 105 -2.83 16.36 -15.98
C GLU A 105 -3.57 17.69 -16.05
N ALA A 106 -3.09 18.66 -15.28
CA ALA A 106 -3.59 20.02 -15.20
C ALA A 106 -2.49 21.01 -15.59
N SER A 107 -2.88 22.06 -16.31
CA SER A 107 -2.00 23.22 -16.48
C SER A 107 -2.19 24.18 -15.32
N GLY A 108 -1.11 24.63 -14.69
CA GLY A 108 -1.15 25.54 -13.56
C GLY A 108 0.21 26.13 -13.22
N ALA A 109 0.22 27.08 -12.29
CA ALA A 109 1.45 27.55 -11.67
C ALA A 109 2.13 26.41 -10.91
N ALA A 110 3.46 26.42 -10.86
CA ALA A 110 4.21 25.43 -10.09
C ALA A 110 3.73 25.42 -8.62
N ALA A 111 3.68 24.24 -8.03
CA ALA A 111 3.37 24.10 -6.61
C ALA A 111 4.50 24.65 -5.74
N CYS A 112 4.24 24.77 -4.45
CA CYS A 112 5.21 25.28 -3.47
C CYS A 112 6.53 24.48 -3.39
N ASN A 113 6.54 23.22 -3.84
CA ASN A 113 7.73 22.36 -3.93
C ASN A 113 8.39 22.40 -5.33
N GLY A 114 7.98 23.33 -6.20
CA GLY A 114 8.54 23.54 -7.53
C GLY A 114 8.05 22.57 -8.61
N THR A 115 7.21 21.59 -8.27
CA THR A 115 6.65 20.67 -9.29
C THR A 115 5.66 21.39 -10.21
N THR A 116 5.66 20.99 -11.48
CA THR A 116 4.66 21.39 -12.47
C THR A 116 3.73 20.24 -12.86
N THR A 117 4.00 19.02 -12.39
CA THR A 117 3.20 17.82 -12.68
C THR A 117 2.04 17.76 -11.69
N LEU A 118 1.02 18.56 -11.99
CA LEU A 118 -0.18 18.72 -11.18
C LEU A 118 -1.37 18.12 -11.91
N THR A 119 -2.37 17.67 -11.14
CA THR A 119 -3.55 17.01 -11.70
C THR A 119 -4.84 17.62 -11.16
N THR A 120 -5.91 17.58 -11.97
CA THR A 120 -7.24 18.09 -11.58
C THR A 120 -7.98 17.16 -10.62
N GLY A 121 -7.57 15.89 -10.59
CA GLY A 121 -7.97 14.89 -9.63
C GLY A 121 -6.84 13.86 -9.47
N PHE A 122 -7.08 12.81 -8.69
CA PHE A 122 -6.11 11.74 -8.53
C PHE A 122 -6.82 10.40 -8.31
N HIS A 123 -6.12 9.34 -8.63
CA HIS A 123 -6.40 8.01 -8.14
C HIS A 123 -5.09 7.33 -7.73
N ALA A 124 -5.17 6.59 -6.63
CA ALA A 124 -4.08 5.78 -6.11
C ALA A 124 -4.55 4.33 -6.05
N TRP A 125 -3.66 3.41 -6.36
CA TRP A 125 -3.95 1.99 -6.35
C TRP A 125 -2.83 1.19 -5.70
N ALA A 126 -3.19 0.03 -5.19
CA ALA A 126 -2.28 -0.90 -4.55
C ALA A 126 -2.51 -2.31 -5.12
N ASP A 127 -1.51 -2.80 -5.82
CA ASP A 127 -1.52 -4.11 -6.47
C ASP A 127 -0.60 -5.08 -5.70
N PRO A 128 -1.02 -6.32 -5.42
CA PRO A 128 -0.15 -7.31 -4.81
C PRO A 128 1.01 -7.64 -5.76
N VAL A 129 2.25 -7.60 -5.24
CA VAL A 129 3.46 -7.95 -6.01
C VAL A 129 3.49 -9.44 -6.38
N SER A 130 2.83 -10.30 -5.58
CA SER A 130 2.64 -11.71 -5.90
C SER A 130 1.40 -12.28 -5.20
N ALA A 131 0.95 -13.46 -5.63
CA ALA A 131 -0.18 -14.15 -5.01
C ALA A 131 0.06 -14.54 -3.53
N THR A 132 1.30 -14.49 -3.04
CA THR A 132 1.64 -14.77 -1.63
C THR A 132 1.76 -13.51 -0.78
N SER A 133 1.85 -12.32 -1.40
CA SER A 133 1.76 -11.06 -0.69
C SER A 133 0.33 -10.57 -0.54
N GLY A 134 -0.55 -10.85 -1.50
CA GLY A 134 -1.95 -10.51 -1.45
C GLY A 134 -2.76 -11.13 -2.58
N VAL A 135 -4.09 -11.17 -2.43
CA VAL A 135 -5.00 -11.69 -3.45
C VAL A 135 -6.05 -10.65 -3.88
N ARG A 136 -6.15 -9.55 -3.15
CA ARG A 136 -7.04 -8.42 -3.47
C ARG A 136 -6.24 -7.23 -3.96
N TYR A 137 -6.87 -6.46 -4.83
CA TYR A 137 -6.39 -5.20 -5.36
C TYR A 137 -7.17 -4.08 -4.70
N PHE A 138 -6.53 -2.95 -4.44
CA PHE A 138 -7.18 -1.80 -3.80
C PHE A 138 -6.99 -0.53 -4.60
N GLY A 139 -7.93 0.39 -4.48
CA GLY A 139 -7.86 1.69 -5.12
C GLY A 139 -8.65 2.72 -4.36
N SER A 140 -8.26 3.98 -4.50
CA SER A 140 -8.96 5.15 -3.95
C SER A 140 -8.77 6.32 -4.89
N ASN A 141 -9.70 7.26 -4.91
CA ASN A 141 -9.59 8.48 -5.71
C ASN A 141 -9.99 9.72 -4.89
N THR A 142 -10.21 10.85 -5.56
CA THR A 142 -10.56 12.12 -4.90
C THR A 142 -11.80 12.06 -4.00
N THR A 143 -12.70 11.10 -4.22
CA THR A 143 -13.88 10.90 -3.36
C THR A 143 -13.55 10.30 -1.98
N SER A 144 -12.29 9.86 -1.78
CA SER A 144 -11.80 9.23 -0.56
C SER A 144 -12.43 7.88 -0.20
N THR A 145 -13.29 7.33 -1.05
CA THR A 145 -13.77 5.95 -0.93
C THR A 145 -12.64 4.98 -1.31
N ILE A 146 -12.54 3.87 -0.58
CA ILE A 146 -11.63 2.77 -0.90
C ILE A 146 -12.42 1.64 -1.51
N TRP A 147 -11.95 1.15 -2.66
CA TRP A 147 -12.48 -0.02 -3.34
C TRP A 147 -11.53 -1.19 -3.25
N GLN A 148 -12.09 -2.39 -3.19
CA GLN A 148 -11.39 -3.63 -3.44
C GLN A 148 -11.81 -4.22 -4.80
N ALA A 149 -10.90 -4.89 -5.48
CA ALA A 149 -11.10 -5.56 -6.77
C ALA A 149 -10.30 -6.86 -6.87
N SER A 150 -10.56 -7.63 -7.93
CA SER A 150 -9.79 -8.84 -8.31
C SER A 150 -8.74 -8.58 -9.40
N SER A 151 -8.59 -7.33 -9.83
CA SER A 151 -7.62 -6.86 -10.82
C SER A 151 -7.19 -5.44 -10.48
N SER A 152 -6.07 -4.99 -11.08
CA SER A 152 -5.55 -3.63 -10.86
C SER A 152 -6.61 -2.56 -11.11
N LEU A 153 -6.58 -1.53 -10.27
CA LEU A 153 -7.41 -0.33 -10.37
C LEU A 153 -6.62 0.87 -10.91
N GLY A 154 -5.43 0.68 -11.47
CA GLY A 154 -4.61 1.77 -12.01
C GLY A 154 -5.17 2.48 -13.26
N GLY A 155 -6.31 2.03 -13.79
CA GLY A 155 -7.05 2.71 -14.85
C GLY A 155 -8.38 3.30 -14.38
N MET A 156 -8.58 3.46 -13.07
CA MET A 156 -9.82 4.01 -12.53
C MET A 156 -9.95 5.52 -12.79
N SER A 157 -11.17 6.03 -12.73
CA SER A 157 -11.43 7.47 -12.82
C SER A 157 -10.98 8.19 -11.55
N ASP A 158 -10.46 9.40 -11.72
CA ASP A 158 -10.08 10.30 -10.62
C ASP A 158 -11.26 10.70 -9.72
N THR A 159 -12.50 10.62 -10.22
CA THR A 159 -13.69 11.18 -9.53
C THR A 159 -14.88 10.23 -9.52
N ALA A 160 -14.99 9.31 -10.48
CA ALA A 160 -16.11 8.38 -10.55
C ALA A 160 -15.82 7.06 -9.82
N THR A 161 -16.88 6.37 -9.42
CA THR A 161 -16.79 5.00 -8.91
C THR A 161 -16.16 4.09 -9.97
N PRO A 162 -15.14 3.27 -9.64
CA PRO A 162 -14.55 2.34 -10.58
C PRO A 162 -15.58 1.31 -11.06
N SER A 163 -15.56 0.97 -12.35
CA SER A 163 -16.44 -0.06 -12.93
C SER A 163 -16.16 -1.48 -12.40
N ALA A 164 -14.95 -1.72 -11.88
CA ALA A 164 -14.48 -3.04 -11.43
C ALA A 164 -14.27 -3.14 -9.89
N GLY A 165 -14.63 -2.11 -9.12
CA GLY A 165 -14.36 -2.03 -7.68
C GLY A 165 -15.61 -2.16 -6.81
N THR A 166 -15.50 -2.90 -5.71
CA THR A 166 -16.53 -2.92 -4.64
C THR A 166 -16.10 -2.01 -3.50
N PRO A 167 -16.94 -1.06 -3.04
CA PRO A 167 -16.57 -0.15 -1.97
C PRO A 167 -16.45 -0.92 -0.65
N ILE A 168 -15.41 -0.61 0.12
CA ILE A 168 -15.21 -1.20 1.45
C ILE A 168 -15.23 -0.15 2.56
N GLN A 169 -14.96 1.12 2.24
CA GLN A 169 -15.01 2.27 3.14
C GLN A 169 -15.24 3.57 2.38
#